data_AF-A0A4Q5R151-F1
#
_entry.id   AF-A0A4Q5R151-F1
#
_cell.length_a   1.000
_cell.length_b   1.000
_cell.length_c   1.000
_cell.angle_alpha   90.00
_cell.angle_beta   90.00
_cell.angle_gamma   90.00
#
_symmetry.space_group_name_H-M   'P 1'
#
loop_
_entity.id
_entity.type
_entity.pdbx_description
1 polymer ?
#
loop_
_entity_poly.entity_id
_entity_poly.type
_entity_poly.pdbx_seq_one_letter_code
_entity_poly.pdbx_strand_id
1 'polypeptide(L)'
;MPVNPRKIINDPVYGFITINTEIIFDVVSHPCYQRLRRIQQMALANLVYPGAVHTRLHHSLGAYHLMCNAVNELRSKGVEISSKEEDAVKAAILLHDVGHGPFSHALENVLLPGV
;
A
#
# COMPACT_ATOMS: atom_id res chain seq x y z
N MET A 1 -21.62 17.80 8.22
CA MET A 1 -20.96 16.87 9.16
C MET A 1 -19.75 16.31 8.43
N PRO A 2 -18.53 16.33 8.98
CA PRO A 2 -17.43 15.62 8.34
C PRO A 2 -17.79 14.15 8.37
N VAL A 3 -17.96 13.55 7.20
CA VAL A 3 -18.20 12.12 7.05
C VAL A 3 -16.89 11.47 7.47
N ASN A 4 -16.84 10.87 8.66
CA ASN A 4 -15.71 10.06 9.08
C ASN A 4 -15.55 8.94 8.04
N PRO A 5 -14.53 8.98 7.16
CA PRO A 5 -14.50 8.13 6.00
C PRO A 5 -13.97 6.75 6.41
N ARG A 6 -14.79 6.01 7.16
CA ARG A 6 -14.52 4.60 7.44
C ARG A 6 -14.69 3.83 6.14
N LYS A 7 -13.56 3.42 5.56
CA LYS A 7 -13.52 2.62 4.35
C LYS A 7 -13.07 1.21 4.71
N ILE A 8 -13.86 0.22 4.26
CA ILE A 8 -13.54 -1.20 4.42
C ILE A 8 -13.24 -1.74 3.03
N ILE A 9 -12.10 -2.38 2.88
CA ILE A 9 -11.64 -3.00 1.64
C ILE A 9 -11.57 -4.50 1.88
N ASN A 10 -12.18 -5.28 0.99
CA ASN A 10 -12.04 -6.73 0.99
C ASN A 10 -10.77 -7.11 0.20
N ASP A 11 -9.82 -7.73 0.89
CA ASP A 11 -8.54 -8.19 0.38
C ASP A 11 -8.48 -9.73 0.41
N PRO A 12 -8.05 -10.39 -0.68
CA PRO A 12 -8.05 -11.85 -0.76
C PRO A 12 -7.01 -12.54 0.13
N VAL A 13 -6.02 -11.81 0.66
CA VAL A 13 -4.94 -12.35 1.51
C VAL A 13 -5.25 -12.11 2.98
N TYR A 14 -5.65 -10.89 3.34
CA TYR A 14 -5.81 -10.46 4.74
C TYR A 14 -7.28 -10.28 5.17
N GLY A 15 -8.25 -10.50 4.27
CA GLY A 15 -9.65 -10.27 4.56
C GLY A 15 -9.99 -8.78 4.59
N PHE A 16 -10.58 -8.28 5.66
CA PHE A 16 -11.02 -6.88 5.71
C PHE A 16 -9.92 -5.93 6.18
N ILE A 17 -9.53 -5.01 5.30
CA ILE A 17 -8.63 -3.90 5.61
C ILE A 17 -9.48 -2.67 5.92
N THR A 18 -9.36 -2.13 7.14
CA THR A 18 -10.09 -0.92 7.55
C THR A 18 -9.18 0.30 7.51
N ILE A 19 -9.66 1.36 6.85
CA ILE A 19 -9.08 2.70 6.88
C ILE A 19 -10.04 3.59 7.68
N ASN A 20 -9.50 4.21 8.72
CA ASN A 20 -10.28 4.92 9.74
C ASN A 20 -9.71 6.30 10.11
N THR A 21 -8.66 6.77 9.45
CA THR A 21 -8.11 8.12 9.63
C THR A 21 -8.17 8.89 8.33
N GLU A 22 -8.45 10.20 8.42
CA GLU A 22 -8.68 11.07 7.26
C GLU A 22 -7.44 11.13 6.36
N ILE A 23 -6.25 11.30 6.93
CA ILE A 23 -5.00 11.38 6.17
C ILE A 23 -4.74 10.11 5.34
N ILE A 24 -5.04 8.94 5.90
CA ILE A 24 -4.87 7.65 5.20
C ILE A 24 -5.93 7.50 4.11
N PHE A 25 -7.16 7.92 4.38
CA PHE A 25 -8.21 7.93 3.36
C PHE A 25 -7.86 8.84 2.18
N ASP A 26 -7.30 10.02 2.45
CA ASP A 26 -6.87 10.98 1.43
C ASP A 26 -5.74 10.40 0.58
N VAL A 27 -4.72 9.82 1.21
CA VAL A 27 -3.62 9.13 0.50
C VAL A 27 -4.18 8.02 -0.40
N VAL A 28 -5.03 7.15 0.14
CA VAL A 28 -5.58 6.02 -0.62
C VAL A 28 -6.48 6.51 -1.74
N SER A 29 -7.21 7.60 -1.57
CA SER A 29 -8.13 8.13 -2.58
C SER A 29 -7.44 8.99 -3.64
N HIS A 30 -6.21 9.43 -3.40
CA HIS A 30 -5.49 10.34 -4.29
C HIS A 30 -5.20 9.70 -5.67
N PRO A 31 -5.39 10.43 -6.79
CA PRO A 31 -5.15 9.91 -8.14
C PRO A 31 -3.73 9.34 -8.37
N CYS A 32 -2.70 9.99 -7.81
CA CYS A 32 -1.31 9.52 -7.92
C CYS A 32 -1.11 8.15 -7.26
N TYR A 33 -1.81 7.86 -6.16
CA TYR A 33 -1.78 6.58 -5.48
C TYR A 33 -2.66 5.55 -6.20
N GLN A 34 -3.86 5.94 -6.64
CA GLN A 34 -4.75 5.09 -7.44
C GLN A 34 -4.13 4.62 -8.78
N ARG A 35 -3.08 5.31 -9.28
CA ARG A 35 -2.25 4.84 -10.41
C ARG A 35 -1.72 3.42 -10.20
N LEU A 36 -1.42 3.02 -8.96
CA LEU A 36 -0.87 1.70 -8.63
C LEU A 36 -1.78 0.53 -9.05
N ARG A 37 -3.08 0.77 -9.31
CA ARG A 37 -3.99 -0.22 -9.93
C ARG A 37 -3.54 -0.71 -11.29
N ARG A 38 -2.71 0.06 -12.00
CA ARG A 38 -2.28 -0.25 -13.37
C ARG A 38 -0.86 -0.80 -13.43
N ILE A 39 -0.18 -0.90 -12.29
CA ILE A 39 1.20 -1.37 -12.24
C ILE A 39 1.20 -2.80 -11.70
N GLN A 40 1.52 -3.75 -12.57
CA GLN A 40 1.64 -5.16 -12.20
C GLN A 40 2.82 -5.37 -11.25
N GLN A 41 2.59 -6.07 -10.15
CA GLN A 41 3.64 -6.34 -9.16
C GLN A 41 4.85 -7.03 -9.79
N MET A 42 4.56 -8.07 -10.59
CA MET A 42 5.56 -8.94 -11.22
C MET A 42 5.72 -8.67 -12.73
N ALA A 43 5.50 -7.43 -13.16
CA ALA A 43 5.65 -7.02 -14.56
C ALA A 43 4.90 -7.94 -15.54
N LEU A 44 5.61 -8.63 -16.43
CA LEU A 44 5.07 -9.52 -17.46
C LEU A 44 4.91 -10.98 -17.00
N ALA A 45 5.13 -11.28 -15.71
CA ALA A 45 5.00 -12.65 -15.19
C ALA A 45 3.60 -13.25 -15.43
N ASN A 46 2.56 -12.40 -15.55
CA ASN A 46 1.21 -12.84 -15.91
C ASN A 46 1.12 -13.53 -17.28
N LEU A 47 2.09 -13.34 -18.18
CA LEU A 47 2.17 -14.04 -19.47
C LEU A 47 2.60 -15.51 -19.34
N VAL A 48 3.23 -15.88 -18.22
CA VAL A 48 3.70 -17.24 -17.94
C VAL A 48 2.87 -17.86 -16.81
N TYR A 49 2.55 -17.08 -15.79
CA TYR A 49 1.79 -17.47 -14.60
C TYR A 49 0.46 -16.71 -14.57
N PRO A 50 -0.66 -17.31 -15.02
CA PRO A 50 -1.92 -16.60 -15.18
C PRO A 50 -2.51 -16.06 -13.87
N GLY A 51 -2.05 -16.55 -12.71
CA GLY A 51 -2.42 -16.01 -11.39
C GLY A 51 -1.65 -14.75 -10.95
N ALA A 52 -0.56 -14.38 -11.64
CA ALA A 52 0.29 -13.24 -11.30
C ALA A 52 -0.29 -11.89 -11.76
N VAL A 53 -1.59 -11.66 -11.52
CA VAL A 53 -2.36 -10.48 -11.97
C VAL A 53 -2.45 -9.37 -10.91
N HIS A 54 -1.79 -9.57 -9.77
CA HIS A 54 -1.83 -8.63 -8.66
C HIS A 54 -1.03 -7.36 -8.98
N THR A 55 -1.51 -6.25 -8.46
CA THR A 55 -0.98 -4.91 -8.75
C THR A 55 -0.29 -4.38 -7.51
N ARG A 56 0.56 -3.35 -7.70
CA ARG A 56 1.21 -2.63 -6.59
C ARG A 56 0.20 -2.05 -5.60
N LEU A 57 -1.03 -1.74 -6.03
CA LEU A 57 -2.07 -1.30 -5.11
C LEU A 57 -2.44 -2.40 -4.10
N HIS A 58 -2.66 -3.65 -4.57
CA HIS A 58 -3.01 -4.75 -3.67
C HIS A 58 -1.87 -5.00 -2.67
N HIS A 59 -0.63 -5.01 -3.17
CA HIS A 59 0.55 -5.16 -2.33
C HIS A 59 0.64 -4.06 -1.25
N SER A 60 0.53 -2.79 -1.66
CA SER A 60 0.65 -1.66 -0.73
C SER A 60 -0.47 -1.62 0.32
N LEU A 61 -1.71 -1.99 -0.05
CA LEU A 61 -2.80 -2.16 0.93
C LEU A 61 -2.52 -3.29 1.93
N GLY A 62 -1.97 -4.41 1.46
CA GLY A 62 -1.52 -5.51 2.33
C GLY A 62 -0.38 -5.07 3.27
N ALA A 63 0.59 -4.30 2.78
CA ALA A 63 1.65 -3.73 3.61
C ALA A 63 1.11 -2.77 4.68
N TYR A 64 0.12 -1.95 4.34
CA TYR A 64 -0.61 -1.13 5.31
C TYR A 64 -1.29 -1.96 6.39
N HIS A 65 -1.94 -3.07 6.04
CA HIS A 65 -2.55 -3.97 7.02
C HIS A 65 -1.49 -4.53 7.98
N LEU A 66 -0.36 -5.01 7.46
CA LEU A 66 0.73 -5.51 8.28
C LEU A 66 1.35 -4.41 9.18
N MET A 67 1.46 -3.19 8.69
CA MET A 67 1.92 -2.05 9.50
C MET A 67 0.98 -1.76 10.66
N CYS A 68 -0.34 -1.82 10.44
CA CYS A 68 -1.33 -1.69 11.53
C CYS A 68 -1.09 -2.76 12.60
N ASN A 69 -0.88 -4.02 12.18
CA ASN A 69 -0.61 -5.12 13.11
C ASN A 69 0.71 -4.91 13.87
N ALA A 70 1.76 -4.45 13.18
CA ALA A 70 3.06 -4.18 13.78
C ALA A 70 2.99 -3.06 14.82
N VAL A 71 2.32 -1.94 14.52
CA VAL A 71 2.11 -0.85 15.48
C VAL A 71 1.34 -1.33 16.71
N ASN A 72 0.28 -2.11 16.51
CA ASN A 72 -0.50 -2.66 17.62
C ASN A 72 0.31 -3.62 18.49
N GLU A 73 1.15 -4.45 17.87
CA GLU A 73 2.03 -5.39 18.57
C GLU A 73 3.15 -4.68 19.34
N LEU A 74 3.67 -3.57 18.83
CA LEU A 74 4.66 -2.77 19.56
C LEU A 74 4.01 -2.08 20.78
N ARG A 75 2.83 -1.50 20.60
CA ARG A 75 2.06 -0.91 21.72
C ARG A 75 1.70 -1.93 22.78
N SER A 76 1.32 -3.16 22.40
CA SER A 76 1.00 -4.23 23.36
C SER A 76 2.21 -4.61 24.23
N LYS A 77 3.44 -4.37 23.74
CA LYS A 77 4.70 -4.58 24.45
C LYS A 77 5.19 -3.35 25.24
N GLY A 78 4.38 -2.30 25.33
CA GLY A 78 4.71 -1.09 26.08
C GLY A 78 5.61 -0.10 25.33
N VAL A 79 5.73 -0.23 24.00
CA VAL A 79 6.38 0.81 23.19
C VAL A 79 5.41 1.97 23.00
N GLU A 80 5.80 3.15 23.47
CA GLU A 80 5.07 4.39 23.26
C GLU A 80 5.13 4.78 21.77
N ILE A 81 3.96 4.87 21.13
CA ILE A 81 3.79 5.32 19.74
C ILE A 81 2.62 6.30 19.72
N SER A 82 2.91 7.56 19.48
CA SER A 82 1.90 8.62 19.39
C SER A 82 0.95 8.39 18.20
N SER A 83 -0.22 9.01 18.21
CA SER A 83 -1.16 8.97 17.07
C SER A 83 -0.54 9.53 15.79
N LYS A 84 0.29 10.57 15.90
CA LYS A 84 1.00 11.17 14.76
C LYS A 84 2.03 10.21 14.16
N GLU A 85 2.79 9.49 14.99
CA GLU A 85 3.74 8.49 14.52
C GLU A 85 3.03 7.33 13.84
N GLU A 86 1.92 6.86 14.42
CA GLU A 86 1.09 5.81 13.82
C GLU A 86 0.57 6.21 12.44
N ASP A 87 0.00 7.41 12.30
CA ASP A 87 -0.47 7.91 11.00
C ASP A 87 0.69 8.09 10.02
N ALA A 88 1.84 8.58 10.48
CA ALA A 88 3.02 8.77 9.65
C ALA A 88 3.57 7.43 9.10
N VAL A 89 3.70 6.40 9.93
CA VAL A 89 4.21 5.10 9.46
C VAL A 89 3.21 4.38 8.56
N LYS A 90 1.90 4.55 8.82
CA LYS A 90 0.82 4.05 7.95
C LYS A 90 0.81 4.76 6.59
N ALA A 91 1.04 6.07 6.56
CA ALA A 91 1.17 6.81 5.30
C ALA A 91 2.46 6.41 4.57
N ALA A 92 3.58 6.29 5.28
CA ALA A 92 4.86 5.90 4.71
C ALA A 92 4.79 4.52 4.05
N ILE A 93 4.19 3.52 4.72
CA ILE A 93 4.07 2.18 4.15
C ILE A 93 3.10 2.13 2.97
N LEU A 94 2.07 2.99 2.89
CA LEU A 94 1.27 3.07 1.67
C LEU A 94 2.13 3.64 0.52
N LEU A 95 2.89 4.68 0.80
CA LEU A 95 3.65 5.40 -0.23
C LEU A 95 4.96 4.74 -0.66
N HIS A 96 5.43 3.69 0.03
CA HIS A 96 6.75 3.08 -0.25
C HIS A 96 6.96 2.66 -1.71
N ASP A 97 5.87 2.22 -2.37
CA ASP A 97 5.88 1.72 -3.75
C ASP A 97 5.32 2.74 -4.77
N VAL A 98 5.01 3.98 -4.35
CA VAL A 98 4.33 4.97 -5.21
C VAL A 98 5.16 5.39 -6.44
N GLY A 99 6.49 5.30 -6.30
CA GLY A 99 7.48 5.65 -7.33
C GLY A 99 7.61 4.64 -8.47
N HIS A 100 7.01 3.45 -8.37
CA HIS A 100 7.20 2.41 -9.39
C HIS A 100 6.72 2.81 -10.80
N GLY A 101 7.58 2.64 -11.79
CA GLY A 101 7.26 2.83 -13.20
C GLY A 101 6.35 1.73 -13.78
N PRO A 102 5.86 1.90 -15.02
CA PRO A 102 5.21 0.81 -15.75
C PRO A 102 6.14 -0.40 -15.88
N PHE A 103 5.58 -1.60 -15.84
CA PHE A 103 6.32 -2.87 -15.84
C PHE A 103 7.27 -3.07 -14.65
N SER A 104 7.09 -2.32 -13.55
CA SER A 104 7.87 -2.48 -12.32
C SER A 104 9.38 -2.51 -12.61
N HIS A 105 10.13 -3.48 -12.08
CA HIS A 105 11.58 -3.60 -12.26
C HIS A 105 12.01 -4.00 -13.67
N ALA A 106 11.10 -4.47 -14.53
CA ALA A 106 11.49 -4.97 -15.86
C ALA A 106 12.03 -3.87 -16.78
N LEU A 107 11.65 -2.61 -16.54
CA LEU A 107 12.12 -1.46 -17.32
C LEU A 107 13.11 -0.58 -16.55
N GLU A 108 13.41 -0.87 -15.29
CA GLU A 108 14.28 -0.04 -14.46
C GLU A 108 15.68 0.08 -15.11
N ASN A 109 16.27 -1.05 -15.50
CA ASN A 109 17.56 -1.10 -16.19
C ASN A 109 17.55 -0.57 -17.63
N VAL A 110 16.37 -0.37 -18.23
CA VAL A 110 16.21 0.08 -19.63
C VAL A 110 15.96 1.58 -19.70
N LEU A 111 15.12 2.10 -18.79
CA LEU A 111 14.71 3.50 -18.75
C LEU A 111 15.61 4.36 -17.86
N LEU A 112 16.24 3.76 -16.85
CA LEU A 112 17.12 4.44 -15.89
C LEU A 112 18.48 3.74 -15.85
N PRO A 113 19.29 3.83 -16.92
CA PRO A 113 20.63 3.25 -16.92
C PRO A 113 21.49 3.88 -15.82
N GLY A 114 21.98 3.06 -14.88
CA GLY A 114 22.89 3.48 -13.81
C GLY A 114 22.24 3.75 -12.45
N VAL A 115 20.95 3.42 -12.30
CA VAL A 115 20.31 3.22 -10.98
C VAL A 115 20.42 1.76 -10.58
#